data_AF-A0A1G2NXK4-F1
#
_entry.id   AF-A0A1G2NXK4-F1
#
_cell.length_a   1.000
_cell.length_b   1.000
_cell.length_c   1.000
_cell.angle_alpha   90.00
_cell.angle_beta   90.00
_cell.angle_gamma   90.00
#
_symmetry.space_group_name_H-M   'P 1'
#
loop_
_entity.id
_entity.type
_entity.pdbx_description
1 polymer ?
#
loop_
_entity_poly.entity_id
_entity_poly.type
_entity_poly.pdbx_seq_one_letter_code
_entity_poly.pdbx_strand_id
1 'polypeptide(L)'
;MDDTIKAIWGITIGAMIVVLLIAIFGRGGGSKDLDDGGIQNWRTFKSAKFGFEIKYPPSWRVSAYENDLIAPKFNFYPAKTSKKPPFDHFSETTNVSVFPDGIPTEGVFGETKDDDFEIGVPLERATRFVLEDGKTWAVFAVPKLSLKPESWSDAGFIWVRADISGLTTACSRDGEYIGLAECDPFEGDKIMRQGRVDDQEWKLLEQILSTFKFAVET
;
A
#
# COMPACT_ATOMS: atom_id res chain seq x y z
N MET A 1 39.70 -27.14 59.34
CA MET A 1 39.93 -26.99 57.89
C MET A 1 40.11 -25.52 57.66
N ASP A 2 41.37 -25.12 57.70
CA ASP A 2 41.82 -23.74 57.52
C ASP A 2 42.96 -23.86 56.52
N ASP A 3 42.87 -23.10 55.43
CA ASP A 3 44.00 -22.70 54.59
C ASP A 3 43.48 -21.68 53.57
N THR A 4 43.39 -20.47 54.09
CA THR A 4 43.59 -19.24 53.32
C THR A 4 45.08 -19.17 52.94
N ILE A 5 45.42 -18.58 51.77
CA ILE A 5 46.61 -17.72 51.49
C ILE A 5 47.34 -18.00 50.15
N LYS A 6 47.29 -16.97 49.26
CA LYS A 6 48.26 -16.51 48.23
C LYS A 6 48.41 -17.33 46.94
N ALA A 7 48.66 -16.75 45.76
CA ALA A 7 48.69 -15.37 45.26
C ALA A 7 49.08 -15.43 43.76
N ILE A 8 48.41 -14.62 42.93
CA ILE A 8 48.95 -13.66 41.93
C ILE A 8 49.92 -14.17 40.83
N TRP A 9 49.87 -13.45 39.69
CA TRP A 9 50.65 -13.55 38.44
C TRP A 9 49.95 -14.41 37.36
N GLY A 10 49.60 -13.91 36.17
CA GLY A 10 49.88 -12.63 35.56
C GLY A 10 49.20 -12.52 34.18
N ILE A 11 48.91 -11.27 33.84
CA ILE A 11 48.29 -10.73 32.65
C ILE A 11 48.91 -11.25 31.33
N THR A 12 48.06 -11.62 30.36
CA THR A 12 48.26 -11.17 28.97
C THR A 12 46.92 -10.84 28.34
N ILE A 13 46.79 -9.55 28.06
CA ILE A 13 45.76 -8.88 27.29
C ILE A 13 45.75 -9.45 25.87
N GLY A 14 44.67 -10.12 25.51
CA GLY A 14 44.32 -10.42 24.13
C GLY A 14 43.07 -9.63 23.77
N ALA A 15 43.19 -8.31 23.69
CA ALA A 15 42.16 -7.46 23.10
C ALA A 15 42.08 -7.79 21.61
N MET A 16 41.27 -8.80 21.26
CA MET A 16 40.88 -9.04 19.88
C MET A 16 39.89 -7.95 19.49
N ILE A 17 40.46 -6.83 19.06
CA ILE A 17 39.79 -5.78 18.31
C ILE A 17 39.29 -6.45 17.02
N VAL A 18 38.03 -6.87 17.01
CA VAL A 18 37.30 -7.13 15.78
C VAL A 18 36.86 -5.77 15.26
N VAL A 19 37.76 -5.10 14.54
CA VAL A 19 37.39 -4.04 13.59
C VAL A 19 36.66 -4.76 12.45
N LEU A 20 35.34 -4.92 12.60
CA LEU A 20 34.52 -5.19 11.43
C LEU A 20 34.45 -3.88 10.65
N LEU A 21 35.27 -3.81 9.61
CA LEU A 21 35.21 -2.77 8.60
C LEU A 21 33.77 -2.75 8.06
N ILE A 22 33.03 -1.71 8.45
CA ILE A 22 31.82 -1.26 7.76
C ILE A 22 32.29 -0.85 6.36
N ALA A 23 32.38 -1.83 5.47
CA ALA A 23 32.56 -1.59 4.05
C ALA A 23 31.28 -0.92 3.57
N ILE A 24 31.40 0.38 3.43
CA ILE A 24 30.50 1.31 2.78
C ILE A 24 30.10 0.72 1.42
N PHE A 25 29.01 -0.03 1.40
CA PHE A 25 28.12 -0.06 0.24
C PHE A 25 27.06 1.01 0.46
N GLY A 26 27.54 2.26 0.57
CA GLY A 26 26.82 3.42 0.06
C GLY A 26 26.74 3.31 -1.47
N ARG A 27 26.09 2.25 -1.97
CA ARG A 27 25.52 2.28 -3.30
C ARG A 27 24.23 3.06 -3.12
N GLY A 28 24.39 4.38 -3.05
CA GLY A 28 23.32 5.32 -3.36
C GLY A 28 22.87 4.97 -4.76
N GLY A 29 21.96 4.01 -4.86
CA GLY A 29 21.08 3.92 -6.00
C GLY A 29 20.39 5.26 -5.98
N GLY A 30 20.78 6.13 -6.90
CA GLY A 30 20.14 7.42 -7.07
C GLY A 30 18.65 7.14 -7.05
N SER A 31 17.99 7.57 -5.96
CA SER A 31 16.60 7.93 -6.03
C SER A 31 16.59 8.89 -7.20
N LYS A 32 16.11 8.41 -8.36
CA LYS A 32 15.70 9.32 -9.40
C LYS A 32 14.62 10.10 -8.69
N ASP A 33 14.99 11.29 -8.24
CA ASP A 33 14.06 12.28 -7.75
C ASP A 33 12.83 12.14 -8.64
N LEU A 34 11.71 11.72 -8.02
CA LEU A 34 10.44 11.75 -8.71
C LEU A 34 10.29 13.20 -9.12
N ASP A 35 10.63 13.46 -10.39
CA ASP A 35 10.69 14.77 -11.01
C ASP A 35 9.44 15.53 -10.56
N ASP A 36 9.67 16.46 -9.64
CA ASP A 36 8.65 17.27 -9.00
C ASP A 36 8.18 18.38 -9.95
N GLY A 37 8.39 18.21 -11.26
CA GLY A 37 7.92 19.02 -12.39
C GLY A 37 6.41 19.28 -12.43
N GLY A 38 5.72 19.04 -11.31
CA GLY A 38 4.41 19.48 -10.96
C GLY A 38 3.36 18.54 -11.54
N ILE A 39 2.19 18.55 -10.91
CA ILE A 39 0.97 17.96 -11.47
C ILE A 39 0.62 18.59 -12.85
N GLN A 40 1.31 19.64 -13.28
CA GLN A 40 1.08 20.34 -14.55
C GLN A 40 1.29 19.46 -15.79
N ASN A 41 2.24 18.52 -15.75
CA ASN A 41 2.50 17.61 -16.88
C ASN A 41 1.71 16.29 -16.81
N TRP A 42 0.82 16.15 -15.82
CA TRP A 42 0.04 14.93 -15.66
C TRP A 42 -1.07 14.83 -16.70
N ARG A 43 -1.37 13.60 -17.10
CA ARG A 43 -2.47 13.29 -18.00
C ARG A 43 -3.76 13.22 -17.20
N THR A 44 -4.88 13.58 -17.83
CA THR A 44 -6.21 13.46 -17.22
C THR A 44 -6.96 12.31 -17.89
N PHE A 45 -7.43 11.36 -17.09
CA PHE A 45 -8.41 10.38 -17.53
C PHE A 45 -9.80 10.87 -17.16
N LYS A 46 -10.77 10.71 -18.06
CA LYS A 46 -12.17 11.04 -17.84
C LYS A 46 -13.03 9.86 -18.26
N SER A 47 -13.86 9.35 -17.37
CA SER A 47 -14.93 8.42 -17.74
C SER A 47 -16.23 9.21 -17.87
N ALA A 48 -16.70 9.41 -19.09
CA ALA A 48 -17.99 10.06 -19.32
C ALA A 48 -19.14 9.21 -18.79
N LYS A 49 -19.05 7.88 -18.94
CA LYS A 49 -20.06 6.93 -18.47
C LYS A 49 -20.25 6.95 -16.95
N PHE A 50 -19.15 7.07 -16.21
CA PHE A 50 -19.15 7.02 -14.75
C PHE A 50 -18.92 8.39 -14.08
N GLY A 51 -18.99 9.48 -14.84
CA GLY A 51 -18.97 10.84 -14.32
C GLY A 51 -17.78 11.16 -13.42
N PHE A 52 -16.56 10.70 -13.73
CA PHE A 52 -15.38 11.03 -12.93
C PHE A 52 -14.16 11.37 -13.77
N GLU A 53 -13.24 12.12 -13.16
CA GLU A 53 -11.90 12.33 -13.69
C GLU A 53 -10.82 12.20 -12.63
N ILE A 54 -9.63 11.79 -13.07
CA ILE A 54 -8.45 11.62 -12.22
C ILE A 54 -7.20 11.92 -13.06
N LYS A 55 -6.22 12.57 -12.45
CA LYS A 55 -4.93 12.82 -13.10
C LYS A 55 -3.92 11.73 -12.70
N TYR A 56 -3.01 11.44 -13.63
CA TYR A 56 -1.97 10.45 -13.43
C TYR A 56 -0.66 10.84 -14.14
N PRO A 57 0.50 10.38 -13.65
CA PRO A 57 1.79 10.72 -14.24
C PRO A 57 1.95 10.18 -15.67
N PRO A 58 2.73 10.83 -16.54
CA PRO A 58 3.00 10.33 -17.90
C PRO A 58 3.67 8.95 -17.97
N SER A 59 4.37 8.55 -16.89
CA SER A 59 5.01 7.24 -16.74
C SER A 59 4.04 6.12 -16.35
N TRP A 60 2.76 6.44 -16.17
CA TRP A 60 1.70 5.49 -15.83
C TRP A 60 0.82 5.16 -17.05
N ARG A 61 0.13 4.04 -16.96
CA ARG A 61 -0.86 3.57 -17.95
C ARG A 61 -2.23 3.49 -17.29
N VAL A 62 -3.25 3.51 -18.14
CA VAL A 62 -4.65 3.30 -17.75
C VAL A 62 -5.20 2.12 -18.52
N SER A 63 -5.90 1.22 -17.83
CA SER A 63 -6.75 0.20 -18.43
C SER A 63 -8.17 0.39 -17.94
N ALA A 64 -9.10 0.59 -18.86
CA ALA A 64 -10.50 0.84 -18.58
C ALA A 64 -11.36 -0.31 -19.09
N TYR A 65 -12.19 -0.87 -18.22
CA TYR A 65 -13.10 -1.97 -18.51
C TYR A 65 -14.54 -1.50 -18.28
N GLU A 66 -14.92 -0.40 -18.93
CA GLU A 66 -16.22 0.28 -18.70
C GLU A 66 -17.44 -0.56 -19.09
N ASN A 67 -17.24 -1.58 -19.92
CA ASN A 67 -18.28 -2.46 -20.44
C ASN A 67 -18.34 -3.83 -19.73
N ASP A 68 -17.57 -4.01 -18.66
CA ASP A 68 -17.75 -5.15 -17.77
C ASP A 68 -19.12 -5.00 -17.08
N LEU A 69 -20.04 -5.92 -17.38
CA LEU A 69 -21.43 -5.86 -16.89
C LEU A 69 -21.56 -6.25 -15.42
N ILE A 70 -20.52 -6.83 -14.83
CA ILE A 70 -20.51 -7.29 -13.43
C ILE A 70 -19.74 -6.30 -12.57
N ALA A 71 -18.62 -5.80 -13.09
CA ALA A 71 -17.65 -5.05 -12.32
C ALA A 71 -16.89 -4.05 -13.21
N PRO A 72 -17.50 -2.92 -13.63
CA PRO A 72 -16.75 -1.88 -14.32
C PRO A 72 -15.56 -1.44 -13.46
N LYS A 73 -14.38 -1.37 -14.06
CA LYS A 73 -13.15 -1.03 -13.35
C LYS A 73 -12.16 -0.25 -14.18
N PHE A 74 -11.37 0.57 -13.49
CA PHE A 74 -10.37 1.45 -14.08
C PHE A 74 -9.08 1.32 -13.30
N ASN A 75 -8.04 0.78 -13.91
CA ASN A 75 -6.75 0.61 -13.26
C ASN A 75 -5.75 1.65 -13.79
N PHE A 76 -5.14 2.40 -12.87
CA PHE A 76 -4.03 3.31 -13.09
C PHE A 76 -2.78 2.67 -12.48
N TYR A 77 -1.72 2.49 -13.25
CA TYR A 77 -0.55 1.75 -12.78
C TYR A 77 0.76 2.18 -13.46
N PRO A 78 1.93 1.99 -12.82
CA PRO A 78 3.22 2.31 -13.43
C PRO A 78 3.46 1.51 -14.72
N ALA A 79 3.90 2.16 -15.80
CA ALA A 79 4.20 1.47 -17.06
C ALA A 79 5.32 0.42 -16.96
N LYS A 80 6.15 0.51 -15.91
CA LYS A 80 7.26 -0.41 -15.62
C LYS A 80 6.84 -1.73 -14.97
N THR A 81 5.58 -1.87 -14.51
CA THR A 81 5.14 -3.11 -13.86
C THR A 81 5.14 -4.27 -14.85
N SER A 82 5.52 -5.45 -14.39
CA SER A 82 5.47 -6.69 -15.18
C SER A 82 4.10 -7.38 -15.11
N LYS A 83 3.27 -7.03 -14.11
CA LYS A 83 1.92 -7.59 -13.94
C LYS A 83 0.96 -6.97 -14.96
N LYS A 84 -0.07 -7.70 -15.36
CA LYS A 84 -1.05 -7.27 -16.36
C LYS A 84 -2.43 -7.06 -15.72
N PRO A 85 -3.16 -5.99 -16.09
CA PRO A 85 -4.54 -5.77 -15.64
C PRO A 85 -5.52 -6.80 -16.25
N PRO A 86 -6.75 -6.94 -15.72
CA PRO A 86 -7.35 -6.10 -14.68
C PRO A 86 -6.73 -6.31 -13.30
N PHE A 87 -6.56 -5.22 -12.55
CA PHE A 87 -6.14 -5.26 -11.17
C PHE A 87 -7.33 -5.10 -10.22
N ASP A 88 -7.21 -5.74 -9.07
CA ASP A 88 -8.14 -5.70 -7.95
C ASP A 88 -7.36 -5.53 -6.62
N HIS A 89 -8.06 -5.65 -5.49
CA HIS A 89 -7.46 -5.50 -4.17
C HIS A 89 -6.53 -6.66 -3.76
N PHE A 90 -6.60 -7.79 -4.46
CA PHE A 90 -5.68 -8.92 -4.29
C PHE A 90 -4.41 -8.80 -5.15
N SER A 91 -4.42 -7.90 -6.13
CA SER A 91 -3.29 -7.68 -7.03
C SER A 91 -2.10 -7.06 -6.29
N GLU A 92 -1.03 -7.83 -6.14
CA GLU A 92 0.22 -7.38 -5.49
C GLU A 92 1.08 -6.52 -6.42
N THR A 93 0.57 -5.35 -6.83
CA THR A 93 1.35 -4.36 -7.59
C THR A 93 0.82 -2.97 -7.30
N THR A 94 1.68 -1.96 -7.42
CA THR A 94 1.31 -0.56 -7.28
C THR A 94 0.21 -0.19 -8.27
N ASN A 95 -0.95 0.22 -7.76
CA ASN A 95 -2.06 0.66 -8.58
C ASN A 95 -3.05 1.56 -7.82
N VAL A 96 -3.79 2.36 -8.57
CA VAL A 96 -5.07 2.94 -8.17
C VAL A 96 -6.15 2.28 -9.02
N SER A 97 -7.20 1.78 -8.40
CA SER A 97 -8.30 1.10 -9.05
C SER A 97 -9.63 1.72 -8.64
N VAL A 98 -10.44 2.13 -9.61
CA VAL A 98 -11.77 2.69 -9.38
C VAL A 98 -12.81 1.64 -9.77
N PHE A 99 -13.74 1.34 -8.86
CA PHE A 99 -14.84 0.38 -9.04
C PHE A 99 -16.18 1.07 -8.81
N PRO A 100 -16.80 1.68 -9.83
CA PRO A 100 -18.05 2.42 -9.65
C PRO A 100 -19.22 1.60 -9.09
N ASP A 101 -19.27 0.31 -9.43
CA ASP A 101 -20.33 -0.59 -8.96
C ASP A 101 -19.88 -1.49 -7.81
N GLY A 102 -18.63 -1.37 -7.37
CA GLY A 102 -17.98 -2.32 -6.48
C GLY A 102 -17.63 -3.64 -7.18
N ILE A 103 -17.24 -4.63 -6.38
CA ILE A 103 -17.00 -6.02 -6.80
C ILE A 103 -17.44 -6.97 -5.71
N PRO A 104 -17.93 -8.18 -6.04
CA PRO A 104 -18.32 -9.17 -5.03
C PRO A 104 -17.05 -9.76 -4.39
N THR A 105 -16.64 -9.20 -3.25
CA THR A 105 -15.47 -9.64 -2.50
C THR A 105 -15.70 -9.53 -1.00
N GLU A 106 -15.03 -10.40 -0.25
CA GLU A 106 -14.90 -10.34 1.21
C GLU A 106 -13.93 -9.23 1.66
N GLY A 107 -13.17 -8.65 0.72
CA GLY A 107 -12.18 -7.62 0.97
C GLY A 107 -10.79 -8.21 1.23
N VAL A 108 -9.92 -7.42 1.85
CA VAL A 108 -8.57 -7.86 2.24
C VAL A 108 -8.53 -8.05 3.75
N PHE A 109 -8.09 -9.22 4.20
CA PHE A 109 -7.74 -9.42 5.60
C PHE A 109 -6.39 -8.77 5.91
N GLY A 110 -6.28 -8.06 7.02
CA GLY A 110 -5.04 -7.46 7.47
C GLY A 110 -5.26 -6.53 8.65
N GLU A 111 -4.17 -6.03 9.22
CA GLU A 111 -4.24 -4.94 10.18
C GLU A 111 -4.71 -3.65 9.49
N THR A 112 -5.69 -2.99 10.09
CA THR A 112 -6.28 -1.77 9.58
C THR A 112 -6.21 -0.64 10.59
N LYS A 113 -6.25 0.59 10.08
CA LYS A 113 -6.49 1.80 10.85
C LYS A 113 -7.64 2.56 10.21
N ASP A 114 -8.63 2.91 11.02
CA ASP A 114 -9.66 3.85 10.65
C ASP A 114 -9.17 5.25 11.04
N ASP A 115 -9.00 6.12 10.05
CA ASP A 115 -8.59 7.51 10.25
C ASP A 115 -9.04 8.40 9.09
N ASP A 116 -8.81 9.70 9.24
CA ASP A 116 -9.16 10.73 8.27
C ASP A 116 -8.18 10.71 7.09
N PHE A 117 -8.32 9.73 6.20
CA PHE A 117 -7.65 9.73 4.90
C PHE A 117 -8.40 10.67 3.93
N GLU A 118 -7.68 11.59 3.31
CA GLU A 118 -8.26 12.55 2.38
C GLU A 118 -7.93 12.20 0.93
N ILE A 119 -8.92 12.32 0.07
CA ILE A 119 -8.75 12.30 -1.39
C ILE A 119 -9.41 13.53 -2.00
N GLY A 120 -9.39 13.70 -3.31
CA GLY A 120 -9.99 14.86 -3.98
C GLY A 120 -11.52 14.99 -3.85
N VAL A 121 -12.17 14.05 -3.18
CA VAL A 121 -13.59 14.08 -2.79
C VAL A 121 -13.77 13.67 -1.33
N PRO A 122 -14.79 14.22 -0.64
CA PRO A 122 -15.20 13.74 0.67
C PRO A 122 -15.52 12.24 0.68
N LEU A 123 -15.07 11.55 1.73
CA LEU A 123 -15.31 10.12 1.93
C LEU A 123 -16.41 9.86 2.96
N GLU A 124 -17.18 8.81 2.72
CA GLU A 124 -18.06 8.18 3.72
C GLU A 124 -17.23 7.35 4.70
N ARG A 125 -16.27 6.60 4.16
CA ARG A 125 -15.35 5.75 4.91
C ARG A 125 -14.02 5.61 4.18
N ALA A 126 -12.94 5.57 4.93
CA ALA A 126 -11.65 5.11 4.47
C ALA A 126 -11.11 4.05 5.43
N THR A 127 -10.54 2.99 4.90
CA THR A 127 -9.84 1.97 5.70
C THR A 127 -8.43 1.83 5.15
N ARG A 128 -7.44 2.21 5.96
CA ARG A 128 -6.03 2.01 5.62
C ARG A 128 -5.59 0.63 6.07
N PHE A 129 -4.90 -0.09 5.20
CA PHE A 129 -4.22 -1.33 5.52
C PHE A 129 -2.76 -1.02 5.83
N VAL A 130 -2.31 -1.49 6.99
CA VAL A 130 -0.96 -1.24 7.48
C VAL A 130 -0.13 -2.51 7.52
N LEU A 131 1.19 -2.32 7.42
CA LEU A 131 2.18 -3.34 7.74
C LEU A 131 2.34 -3.41 9.26
N GLU A 132 3.02 -4.45 9.74
CA GLU A 132 3.35 -4.63 11.16
C GLU A 132 4.15 -3.44 11.76
N ASP A 133 4.95 -2.76 10.94
CA ASP A 133 5.67 -1.53 11.34
C ASP A 133 4.78 -0.27 11.39
N GLY A 134 3.49 -0.42 11.07
CA GLY A 134 2.48 0.62 11.05
C GLY A 134 2.42 1.45 9.76
N LYS A 135 3.27 1.20 8.76
CA LYS A 135 3.23 1.90 7.46
C LYS A 135 2.02 1.48 6.64
N THR A 136 1.34 2.45 6.03
CA THR A 136 0.24 2.18 5.11
C THR A 136 0.77 1.60 3.79
N TRP A 137 0.13 0.53 3.32
CA TRP A 137 0.43 -0.07 2.02
C TRP A 137 -0.77 -0.09 1.08
N ALA A 138 -2.00 0.07 1.60
CA ALA A 138 -3.20 0.23 0.79
C ALA A 138 -4.28 1.05 1.50
N VAL A 139 -5.22 1.60 0.72
CA VAL A 139 -6.45 2.21 1.22
C VAL A 139 -7.64 1.71 0.42
N PHE A 140 -8.71 1.38 1.13
CA PHE A 140 -10.07 1.22 0.60
C PHE A 140 -10.86 2.48 0.92
N ALA A 141 -11.22 3.27 -0.09
CA ALA A 141 -11.90 4.55 0.06
C ALA A 141 -13.29 4.52 -0.57
N VAL A 142 -14.32 4.87 0.21
CA VAL A 142 -15.72 4.95 -0.22
C VAL A 142 -16.12 6.43 -0.28
N PRO A 143 -16.33 7.02 -1.47
CA PRO A 143 -16.82 8.40 -1.59
C PRO A 143 -18.18 8.58 -0.92
N LYS A 144 -18.47 9.79 -0.40
CA LYS A 144 -19.79 10.12 0.16
C LYS A 144 -20.89 9.88 -0.85
N LEU A 145 -21.96 9.20 -0.43
CA LEU A 145 -23.06 8.81 -1.31
C LEU A 145 -23.71 10.02 -2.00
N SER A 146 -23.88 11.13 -1.28
CA SER A 146 -24.47 12.37 -1.80
C SER A 146 -23.67 13.06 -2.91
N LEU A 147 -22.43 12.61 -3.17
CA LEU A 147 -21.57 13.14 -4.22
C LEU A 147 -21.41 12.19 -5.41
N LYS A 148 -21.82 10.92 -5.27
CA LYS A 148 -21.67 9.92 -6.32
C LYS A 148 -22.64 10.24 -7.48
N PRO A 149 -22.20 10.20 -8.75
CA PRO A 149 -23.09 10.24 -9.90
C PRO A 149 -24.08 9.08 -9.88
N GLU A 150 -25.23 9.21 -10.55
CA GLU A 150 -26.25 8.13 -10.64
C GLU A 150 -25.69 6.84 -11.28
N SER A 151 -24.62 6.96 -12.05
CA SER A 151 -23.90 5.85 -12.68
C SER A 151 -23.04 5.03 -11.71
N TRP A 152 -22.93 5.42 -10.44
CA TRP A 152 -22.24 4.66 -9.39
C TRP A 152 -23.24 3.98 -8.48
N SER A 153 -22.91 2.77 -8.04
CA SER A 153 -23.68 2.09 -7.00
C SER A 153 -23.25 2.55 -5.59
N ASP A 154 -24.09 2.25 -4.60
CA ASP A 154 -23.76 2.44 -3.19
C ASP A 154 -22.48 1.68 -2.80
N ALA A 155 -22.22 0.54 -3.45
CA ALA A 155 -21.03 -0.29 -3.25
C ALA A 155 -19.77 0.25 -3.94
N GLY A 156 -19.87 1.33 -4.73
CA GLY A 156 -18.74 1.89 -5.46
C GLY A 156 -17.62 2.41 -4.55
N PHE A 157 -16.38 2.06 -4.88
CA PHE A 157 -15.18 2.40 -4.09
C PHE A 157 -13.93 2.65 -4.95
N ILE A 158 -12.91 3.21 -4.31
CA ILE A 158 -11.57 3.40 -4.86
C ILE A 158 -10.59 2.58 -4.02
N TRP A 159 -9.78 1.77 -4.67
CA TRP A 159 -8.69 1.02 -4.07
C TRP A 159 -7.37 1.63 -4.48
N VAL A 160 -6.47 1.82 -3.53
CA VAL A 160 -5.08 2.21 -3.80
C VAL A 160 -4.15 1.26 -3.09
N ARG A 161 -3.05 0.91 -3.74
CA ARG A 161 -2.03 0.03 -3.17
C ARG A 161 -0.64 0.43 -3.66
N ALA A 162 0.34 0.39 -2.77
CA ALA A 162 1.75 0.35 -3.11
C ALA A 162 2.28 -1.10 -3.14
N ASP A 163 3.29 -1.34 -3.97
CA ASP A 163 4.01 -2.60 -3.95
C ASP A 163 4.79 -2.75 -2.63
N ILE A 164 4.84 -3.97 -2.09
CA ILE A 164 5.52 -4.25 -0.82
C ILE A 164 6.78 -5.05 -1.14
N SER A 165 7.92 -4.38 -1.08
CA SER A 165 9.21 -5.04 -1.29
C SER A 165 9.49 -6.02 -0.15
N GLY A 166 9.81 -7.27 -0.50
CA GLY A 166 10.10 -8.32 0.48
C GLY A 166 8.88 -8.70 1.31
N LEU A 167 7.69 -8.68 0.71
CA LEU A 167 6.44 -9.07 1.36
C LEU A 167 6.56 -10.46 2.01
N THR A 168 6.32 -10.52 3.31
CA THR A 168 6.04 -11.75 4.04
C THR A 168 4.71 -11.63 4.75
N THR A 169 4.03 -12.77 4.92
CA THR A 169 2.75 -12.86 5.60
C THR A 169 2.89 -13.79 6.79
N ALA A 170 2.36 -13.36 7.92
CA ALA A 170 2.29 -14.14 9.14
C ALA A 170 0.85 -14.12 9.68
N CYS A 171 0.54 -15.03 10.60
CA CYS A 171 -0.73 -15.05 11.30
C CYS A 171 -0.49 -15.09 12.80
N SER A 172 -1.33 -14.40 13.57
CA SER A 172 -1.29 -14.44 15.02
C SER A 172 -2.65 -14.74 15.63
N ARG A 173 -2.64 -15.60 16.65
CA ARG A 173 -3.76 -15.92 17.54
C ARG A 173 -3.33 -15.57 18.96
N ASP A 174 -4.12 -14.74 19.64
CA ASP A 174 -3.83 -14.30 21.02
C ASP A 174 -2.43 -13.71 21.25
N GLY A 175 -1.83 -13.12 20.21
CA GLY A 175 -0.49 -12.51 20.26
C GLY A 175 0.66 -13.47 19.98
N GLU A 176 0.40 -14.76 19.76
CA GLU A 176 1.40 -15.74 19.35
C GLU A 176 1.35 -15.95 17.83
N TYR A 177 2.50 -16.21 17.21
CA TYR A 177 2.58 -16.54 15.78
C TYR A 177 2.18 -18.00 15.57
N ILE A 178 1.22 -18.22 14.66
CA ILE A 178 0.79 -19.56 14.25
C ILE A 178 1.10 -19.81 12.78
N GLY A 179 1.04 -21.07 12.34
CA GLY A 179 1.23 -21.40 10.94
C GLY A 179 0.10 -20.82 10.07
N LEU A 180 0.42 -20.32 8.87
CA LEU A 180 -0.59 -19.79 7.94
C LEU A 180 -1.69 -20.82 7.58
N ALA A 181 -1.37 -22.12 7.63
CA ALA A 181 -2.34 -23.20 7.39
C ALA A 181 -3.35 -23.39 8.54
N GLU A 182 -3.05 -22.87 9.74
CA GLU A 182 -3.88 -22.94 10.94
C GLU A 182 -4.64 -21.62 11.19
N CYS A 183 -4.41 -20.62 10.33
CA CYS A 183 -4.95 -19.28 10.45
C CYS A 183 -6.43 -19.25 10.01
N ASP A 184 -7.29 -18.78 10.91
CA ASP A 184 -8.71 -18.53 10.67
C ASP A 184 -9.09 -17.07 11.02
N PRO A 185 -9.08 -16.17 10.02
CA PRO A 185 -9.49 -14.78 10.23
C PRO A 185 -10.95 -14.62 10.69
N PHE A 186 -11.82 -15.61 10.47
CA PHE A 186 -13.21 -15.55 10.91
C PHE A 186 -13.38 -15.91 12.39
N GLU A 187 -12.42 -16.62 12.98
CA GLU A 187 -12.36 -16.89 14.42
C GLU A 187 -11.53 -15.85 15.20
N GLY A 188 -11.06 -14.80 14.53
CA GLY A 188 -10.37 -13.66 15.15
C GLY A 188 -8.86 -13.65 14.97
N ASP A 189 -8.30 -14.59 14.21
CA ASP A 189 -6.88 -14.57 13.90
C ASP A 189 -6.49 -13.35 13.05
N LYS A 190 -5.28 -12.85 13.27
CA LYS A 190 -4.78 -11.64 12.63
C LYS A 190 -3.76 -11.98 11.55
N ILE A 191 -4.09 -11.68 10.31
CA ILE A 191 -3.13 -11.70 9.21
C ILE A 191 -2.25 -10.44 9.28
N MET A 192 -0.96 -10.64 9.50
CA MET A 192 0.04 -9.58 9.57
C MET A 192 0.91 -9.60 8.31
N ARG A 193 1.25 -8.43 7.80
CA ARG A 193 2.14 -8.27 6.65
C ARG A 193 3.38 -7.50 7.06
N GLN A 194 4.53 -7.99 6.62
CA GLN A 194 5.81 -7.32 6.79
C GLN A 194 6.42 -7.06 5.41
N GLY A 195 7.32 -6.10 5.35
CA GLY A 195 8.02 -5.72 4.13
C GLY A 195 8.31 -4.23 4.13
N ARG A 196 8.54 -3.67 2.94
CA ARG A 196 8.86 -2.25 2.79
C ARG A 196 8.03 -1.63 1.68
N VAL A 197 7.28 -0.59 2.03
CA VAL A 197 6.67 0.35 1.08
C VAL A 197 7.67 1.45 0.78
N ASP A 198 7.76 1.84 -0.49
CA ASP A 198 8.55 2.99 -0.91
C ASP A 198 7.77 4.29 -0.62
N ASP A 199 8.33 5.14 0.25
CA ASP A 199 7.63 6.35 0.71
C ASP A 199 7.41 7.37 -0.43
N GLN A 200 8.29 7.40 -1.44
CA GLN A 200 8.13 8.27 -2.61
C GLN A 200 6.98 7.76 -3.50
N GLU A 201 6.88 6.45 -3.68
CA GLU A 201 5.76 5.83 -4.38
C GLU A 201 4.43 6.05 -3.65
N TRP A 202 4.40 5.91 -2.32
CA TRP A 202 3.20 6.20 -1.53
C TRP A 202 2.75 7.65 -1.68
N LYS A 203 3.68 8.61 -1.56
CA LYS A 203 3.39 10.04 -1.77
C LYS A 203 2.84 10.32 -3.16
N LEU A 204 3.33 9.63 -4.19
CA LEU A 204 2.81 9.73 -5.55
C LEU A 204 1.35 9.23 -5.64
N LEU A 205 1.03 8.14 -4.96
CA LEU A 205 -0.35 7.61 -4.88
C LEU A 205 -1.30 8.60 -4.22
N GLU A 206 -0.89 9.23 -3.13
CA GLU A 206 -1.67 10.28 -2.46
C GLU A 206 -1.94 11.46 -3.40
N GLN A 207 -0.93 11.89 -4.16
CA GLN A 207 -1.09 12.94 -5.17
C GLN A 207 -2.02 12.53 -6.32
N ILE A 208 -2.02 11.26 -6.73
CA ILE A 208 -2.99 10.75 -7.72
C ILE A 208 -4.41 10.86 -7.17
N LEU A 209 -4.63 10.39 -5.95
CA LEU A 209 -5.95 10.40 -5.31
C LEU A 209 -6.46 11.81 -5.00
N SER A 210 -5.58 12.75 -4.66
CA SER A 210 -5.96 14.14 -4.44
C SER A 210 -6.51 14.83 -5.68
N THR A 211 -6.32 14.25 -6.87
CA THR A 211 -6.84 14.78 -8.14
C THR A 211 -8.16 14.14 -8.58
N PHE A 212 -8.62 13.10 -7.88
CA PHE A 212 -9.89 12.45 -8.16
C PHE A 212 -11.04 13.42 -7.90
N LYS A 213 -11.97 13.52 -8.85
CA LYS A 213 -13.23 14.23 -8.64
C LYS A 213 -14.34 13.64 -9.49
N PHE A 214 -15.56 13.78 -9.00
CA PHE A 214 -16.74 13.57 -9.83
C PHE A 214 -16.89 14.75 -10.80
N ALA A 215 -17.13 14.44 -12.07
CA ALA A 215 -17.52 15.44 -13.04
C ALA A 215 -18.96 15.83 -12.73
N VAL A 216 -19.20 17.12 -12.49
CA VAL A 216 -20.56 17.65 -12.34
C VAL A 216 -21.28 17.42 -13.66
N GLU A 217 -22.45 16.79 -13.63
CA GLU A 217 -23.33 16.73 -14.80
C GLU A 217 -23.71 18.17 -15.18
N THR A 218 -23.26 18.62 -16.35
CA THR A 218 -23.67 19.89 -16.96
C THR A 218 -24.94 19.71 -17.76
#